data_AF-A0A2S9G3J1-F1
#
_entry.id   AF-A0A2S9G3J1-F1
#
_cell.length_a   1.000
_cell.length_b   1.000
_cell.length_c   1.000
_cell.angle_alpha   90.00
_cell.angle_beta   90.00
_cell.angle_gamma   90.00
#
_symmetry.space_group_name_H-M   'P 1'
#
loop_
_entity.id
_entity.type
_entity.pdbx_description
1 polymer ?
#
loop_
_entity_poly.entity_id
_entity_poly.type
_entity_poly.pdbx_seq_one_letter_code
_entity_poly.pdbx_strand_id
1 'polypeptide(L)'
;SMGTEEFDPFWDACVKAGIPVSMHASDSGYSNYLNDWEPATEFKPFSPTSFRMVAMGKRPIEDTMAALVCHGALTRNPDLRILSV
;
A
#
# COMPACT_ATOMS: atom_id res chain seq x y z
N SER A 1 -5.63 9.33 1.55
CA SER A 1 -5.30 7.94 1.16
C SER A 1 -5.10 7.93 -0.35
N MET A 2 -4.28 7.06 -0.94
CA MET A 2 -3.98 7.10 -2.40
C MET A 2 -5.20 6.99 -3.33
N GLY A 3 -6.37 6.61 -2.82
CA GLY A 3 -7.63 6.61 -3.58
C GLY A 3 -8.38 7.94 -3.66
N THR A 4 -7.96 9.00 -2.93
CA THR A 4 -8.61 10.32 -2.94
C THR A 4 -8.32 11.09 -4.24
N GLU A 5 -9.22 12.00 -4.61
CA GLU A 5 -9.15 12.76 -5.87
C GLU A 5 -7.90 13.64 -5.99
N GLU A 6 -7.28 14.01 -4.87
CA GLU A 6 -6.01 14.75 -4.86
C GLU A 6 -4.87 14.04 -5.62
N PHE A 7 -4.95 12.71 -5.77
CA PHE A 7 -3.97 11.89 -6.48
C PHE A 7 -4.34 11.62 -7.95
N ASP A 8 -5.55 11.99 -8.40
CA ASP A 8 -5.97 11.78 -9.79
C ASP A 8 -5.01 12.39 -10.82
N PRO A 9 -4.43 13.60 -10.61
CA PRO A 9 -3.43 14.14 -11.54
C PRO A 9 -2.19 13.24 -11.72
N PHE A 10 -1.80 12.51 -10.67
CA PHE A 10 -0.68 11.56 -10.76
C PHE A 10 -1.09 10.30 -11.53
N TRP A 11 -2.28 9.76 -11.26
CA TRP A 11 -2.80 8.59 -11.97
C TRP A 11 -2.95 8.85 -13.47
N ASP A 12 -3.50 10.00 -13.84
CA ASP A 12 -3.63 10.46 -15.22
C ASP A 12 -2.25 10.60 -15.90
N ALA A 13 -1.24 11.13 -15.18
CA ALA A 13 0.12 11.20 -15.70
C ALA A 13 0.72 9.82 -16.00
N CYS A 14 0.50 8.82 -15.14
CA CYS A 14 0.94 7.45 -15.39
C CYS A 14 0.24 6.83 -16.60
N VAL A 15 -1.07 7.04 -16.74
CA VAL A 15 -1.86 6.57 -17.88
C VAL A 15 -1.36 7.19 -19.18
N LYS A 16 -1.20 8.52 -19.21
CA LYS A 16 -0.68 9.26 -20.39
C LYS A 16 0.71 8.81 -20.79
N ALA A 17 1.56 8.49 -19.83
CA ALA A 17 2.91 7.98 -20.09
C ALA A 17 2.93 6.50 -20.49
N GLY A 18 1.82 5.76 -20.34
CA GLY A 18 1.78 4.33 -20.57
C GLY A 18 2.59 3.52 -19.56
N ILE A 19 2.83 4.05 -18.36
CA ILE A 19 3.68 3.44 -17.32
C ILE A 19 2.80 2.83 -16.21
N PRO A 20 2.97 1.55 -15.85
CA PRO A 20 2.28 0.97 -14.70
C PRO A 20 2.87 1.45 -13.37
N VAL A 21 2.05 1.54 -12.33
CA VAL A 21 2.48 1.87 -10.97
C VAL A 21 2.80 0.58 -10.22
N SER A 22 4.05 0.42 -9.81
CA SER A 22 4.51 -0.72 -9.02
C SER A 22 4.53 -0.39 -7.53
N MET A 23 3.88 -1.21 -6.72
CA MET A 23 3.82 -1.10 -5.26
C MET A 23 4.55 -2.27 -4.63
N HIS A 24 5.76 -2.01 -4.14
CA HIS A 24 6.62 -3.01 -3.51
C HIS A 24 6.39 -3.05 -1.99
N ALA A 25 6.48 -4.24 -1.40
CA ALA A 25 6.47 -4.40 0.06
C ALA A 25 7.48 -3.44 0.74
N SER A 26 7.02 -2.65 1.70
CA SER A 26 7.84 -1.62 2.34
C SER A 26 7.47 -1.49 3.82
N ASP A 27 8.24 -0.67 4.54
CA ASP A 27 7.78 -0.15 5.83
C ASP A 27 6.65 0.86 5.59
N SER A 28 5.41 0.36 5.58
CA SER A 28 4.20 1.17 5.36
C SER A 28 3.62 1.73 6.65
N GLY A 29 4.36 1.71 7.76
CA GLY A 29 3.91 2.23 9.06
C GLY A 29 3.06 1.26 9.89
N TYR A 30 2.76 0.06 9.37
CA TYR A 30 1.99 -0.96 10.10
C TYR A 30 2.72 -1.51 11.32
N SER A 31 4.05 -1.34 11.39
CA SER A 31 4.85 -1.66 12.57
C SER A 31 4.36 -0.93 13.82
N ASN A 32 3.78 0.27 13.66
CA ASN A 32 3.22 1.05 14.78
C ASN A 32 2.08 0.32 15.48
N TYR A 33 1.20 -0.35 14.74
CA TYR A 33 0.10 -1.15 15.33
C TYR A 33 0.60 -2.42 16.02
N LEU A 34 1.76 -2.93 15.60
CA LEU A 34 2.38 -4.10 16.23
C LEU A 34 3.11 -3.74 17.53
N ASN A 35 3.53 -2.49 17.69
CA ASN A 35 4.20 -2.01 18.90
C ASN A 35 3.28 -2.07 20.13
N ASP A 36 1.96 -2.04 19.95
CA ASP A 36 0.98 -2.23 21.03
C ASP A 36 1.08 -3.63 21.67
N TRP A 37 1.60 -4.62 20.95
CA TRP A 37 1.69 -6.02 21.38
C TRP A 37 3.12 -6.47 21.65
N GLU A 38 4.05 -6.08 20.79
CA GLU A 38 5.48 -6.39 20.90
C GLU A 38 6.29 -5.11 20.67
N PRO A 39 6.69 -4.38 21.73
CA PRO A 39 7.39 -3.11 21.60
C PRO A 39 8.67 -3.27 20.77
N ALA A 40 8.84 -2.41 19.77
CA ALA A 40 10.06 -2.30 18.98
C ALA A 40 10.42 -0.84 18.74
N THR A 41 11.71 -0.57 18.56
CA THR A 41 12.21 0.78 18.25
C THR A 41 12.26 1.07 16.75
N GLU A 42 12.25 0.03 15.91
CA GLU A 42 12.33 0.12 14.45
C GLU A 42 11.66 -1.08 13.76
N PHE A 43 11.32 -0.93 12.47
CA PHE A 43 10.85 -2.02 11.63
C PHE A 43 12.02 -2.84 11.05
N LYS A 44 11.93 -4.17 11.15
CA LYS A 44 12.98 -5.10 10.67
C LYS A 44 12.41 -6.07 9.62
N PRO A 45 12.52 -5.75 8.31
CA PRO A 45 11.91 -6.56 7.25
C PRO A 45 12.49 -7.98 7.13
N PHE A 46 13.77 -8.15 7.44
CA PHE A 46 14.48 -9.43 7.28
C PHE A 46 14.71 -10.18 8.60
N SER A 47 14.14 -9.68 9.71
CA SER A 47 14.20 -10.36 11.00
C SER A 47 12.91 -10.11 11.82
N PRO A 48 11.73 -10.47 11.28
CA PRO A 48 10.47 -10.32 12.00
C PRO A 48 10.28 -11.45 13.04
N THR A 49 9.60 -11.13 14.14
CA THR A 49 9.10 -12.15 15.09
C THR A 49 7.98 -12.96 14.44
N SER A 50 7.72 -14.17 14.94
CA SER A 50 6.62 -15.00 14.47
C SER A 50 5.26 -14.30 14.57
N PHE A 51 5.03 -13.54 15.66
CA PHE A 51 3.80 -12.78 15.82
C PHE A 51 3.69 -11.66 14.79
N ARG A 52 4.74 -10.87 14.56
CA ARG A 52 4.74 -9.79 13.54
C ARG A 52 4.51 -10.33 12.13
N MET A 53 5.05 -11.50 11.80
CA MET A 53 4.80 -12.17 10.50
C MET A 53 3.31 -12.46 10.29
N VAL A 54 2.64 -13.01 11.30
CA VAL A 54 1.22 -13.38 11.22
C VAL A 54 0.32 -12.15 11.30
N ALA A 55 0.59 -11.26 12.26
CA ALA A 55 -0.25 -10.12 12.57
C ALA A 55 -0.20 -9.04 11.47
N MET A 56 0.97 -8.80 10.86
CA MET A 56 1.09 -7.86 9.74
C MET A 56 0.67 -8.51 8.41
N GLY A 57 1.17 -9.71 8.13
CA GLY A 57 0.89 -10.44 6.91
C GLY A 57 1.00 -9.56 5.65
N LYS A 58 -0.08 -9.52 4.87
CA LYS A 58 -0.21 -8.72 3.64
C LYS A 58 -1.07 -7.46 3.80
N ARG A 59 -1.42 -7.10 5.04
CA ARG A 59 -2.35 -5.98 5.32
C ARG A 59 -1.99 -4.67 4.60
N PRO A 60 -0.72 -4.22 4.52
CA PRO A 60 -0.41 -2.96 3.86
C PRO A 60 -0.87 -2.89 2.40
N ILE A 61 -0.66 -3.97 1.63
CA ILE A 61 -1.06 -3.99 0.22
C ILE A 61 -2.56 -4.24 0.06
N GLU A 62 -3.15 -5.06 0.92
CA GLU A 62 -4.60 -5.29 0.95
C GLU A 62 -5.36 -3.98 1.18
N ASP A 63 -4.96 -3.21 2.20
CA ASP A 63 -5.58 -1.93 2.54
C ASP A 63 -5.32 -0.87 1.46
N THR A 64 -4.15 -0.89 0.82
CA THR A 64 -3.84 0.00 -0.31
C THR A 64 -4.75 -0.26 -1.50
N MET A 65 -4.91 -1.53 -1.90
CA MET A 65 -5.80 -1.93 -2.99
C MET A 65 -7.27 -1.64 -2.64
N ALA A 66 -7.68 -1.90 -1.40
CA ALA A 66 -9.00 -1.55 -0.91
C ALA A 66 -9.26 -0.05 -0.99
N ALA A 67 -8.29 0.81 -0.62
CA ALA A 67 -8.44 2.25 -0.74
C ALA A 67 -8.60 2.71 -2.19
N LEU A 68 -7.82 2.16 -3.13
CA LEU A 68 -7.92 2.48 -4.55
C LEU A 68 -9.30 2.12 -5.14
N VAL A 69 -9.88 1.00 -4.71
CA VAL A 69 -11.21 0.54 -5.12
C VAL A 69 -12.31 1.35 -4.42
N CYS A 70 -12.34 1.34 -3.09
CA CYS A 70 -13.44 1.90 -2.29
C CYS A 70 -13.56 3.42 -2.42
N HIS A 71 -12.46 4.13 -2.67
CA HIS A 71 -12.50 5.58 -2.92
C HIS A 71 -12.70 5.90 -4.42
N GLY A 72 -12.86 4.90 -5.28
CA GLY A 72 -13.21 5.08 -6.69
C GLY A 72 -12.07 5.51 -7.61
N ALA A 73 -10.80 5.45 -7.17
CA ALA A 73 -9.67 5.86 -8.01
C ALA A 73 -9.57 5.01 -9.28
N LEU A 74 -9.78 3.69 -9.19
CA LEU A 74 -9.80 2.80 -10.36
C LEU A 74 -11.03 3.00 -11.26
N THR A 75 -12.12 3.53 -10.70
CA THR A 75 -13.31 3.91 -11.48
C THR A 75 -13.08 5.20 -12.26
N ARG A 76 -12.44 6.20 -11.65
CA ARG A 76 -12.11 7.47 -12.31
C ARG A 76 -10.96 7.34 -13.31
N ASN A 77 -10.06 6.38 -13.10
CA ASN A 77 -8.88 6.13 -13.94
C ASN A 77 -8.88 4.68 -14.49
N PRO A 78 -9.78 4.33 -15.42
CA PRO A 78 -10.02 2.95 -15.83
C PRO A 78 -8.83 2.28 -16.54
N ASP A 79 -7.94 3.07 -17.15
CA ASP A 79 -6.74 2.57 -17.84
C ASP A 79 -5.51 2.47 -16.92
N LEU A 80 -5.65 2.85 -15.64
CA LEU A 80 -4.55 2.77 -14.67
C LEU A 80 -4.20 1.30 -14.40
N ARG A 81 -2.90 0.99 -14.53
CA ARG A 81 -2.37 -0.35 -14.26
C ARG A 81 -1.54 -0.30 -12.99
N ILE A 82 -1.90 -1.14 -12.02
CA ILE A 82 -1.18 -1.28 -10.75
C ILE A 82 -0.65 -2.69 -10.62
N LEU A 83 0.60 -2.81 -10.18
CA LEU A 83 1.28 -4.07 -9.93
C LEU A 83 1.72 -4.11 -8.47
N SER A 84 1.34 -5.17 -7.74
CA SER A 84 1.93 -5.47 -6.44
C SER A 84 3.18 -6.32 -6.64
N VAL A 85 4.26 -5.96 -5.95
CA VAL A 85 5.57 -6.64 -6.00
C VAL A 85 6.05 -7.02 -4.61
#